data_AF-D7A7H7-F1
#
_entry.id   AF-D7A7H7-F1
#
_cell.length_a   1.000
_cell.length_b   1.000
_cell.length_c   1.000
_cell.angle_alpha   90.00
_cell.angle_beta   90.00
_cell.angle_gamma   90.00
#
_symmetry.space_group_name_H-M   'P 1'
#
loop_
_entity.id
_entity.type
_entity.pdbx_description
1 polymer ?
#
loop_
_entity_poly.entity_id
_entity_poly.type
_entity_poly.pdbx_seq_one_letter_code
_entity_poly.pdbx_strand_id
1 'polypeptide(L)' 'MKKVVIAVLGVAAVLVGFAALPFLTVADATTGTLYGPARPQGYQTCFMERRAVFTDGTPRMVRERRCVFAE' A
#
# COMPACT_ATOMS: atom_id res chain seq x y z
N MET A 1 36.54 -20.49 -25.17
CA MET A 1 36.45 -19.01 -25.12
C MET A 1 35.00 -18.49 -25.05
N LYS A 2 34.08 -18.88 -25.95
CA LYS A 2 32.67 -18.38 -25.95
C LYS A 2 31.90 -18.61 -24.63
N LYS A 3 32.07 -19.76 -23.98
CA LYS A 3 31.38 -20.09 -22.72
C LYS A 3 31.77 -19.18 -21.55
N VAL A 4 33.03 -18.74 -21.51
CA VAL A 4 33.54 -17.82 -20.48
C VAL A 4 32.96 -16.43 -20.69
N VAL A 5 32.88 -15.97 -21.94
CA VAL A 5 32.27 -14.67 -22.28
C VAL A 5 30.80 -14.61 -21.86
N ILE A 6 30.04 -15.68 -22.09
CA ILE A 6 28.63 -15.75 -21.69
C ILE A 6 28.48 -15.75 -20.16
N ALA A 7 29.35 -16.48 -19.44
CA ALA A 7 29.34 -16.50 -17.99
C ALA A 7 29.64 -15.11 -17.39
N VAL A 8 30.62 -14.40 -17.94
CA VAL A 8 30.99 -13.04 -17.50
C VAL A 8 29.85 -12.05 -17.77
N LEU A 9 29.21 -12.14 -18.95
CA LEU A 9 28.05 -11.28 -19.29
C LEU A 9 26.85 -11.54 -18.37
N GLY A 10 26.56 -12.80 -18.04
CA GLY A 10 25.48 -13.15 -17.14
C GLY A 10 25.71 -12.61 -15.72
N VAL A 11 26.93 -12.77 -15.19
CA VAL A 11 27.28 -12.23 -13.87
C VAL A 11 27.23 -10.71 -13.86
N ALA A 12 27.72 -10.06 -14.92
CA ALA A 12 27.64 -8.59 -15.04
C ALA A 12 26.19 -8.09 -15.06
N ALA A 13 25.29 -8.76 -15.79
CA ALA A 13 23.87 -8.40 -15.84
C ALA A 13 23.19 -8.54 -14.47
N VAL A 14 23.49 -9.60 -13.72
CA VAL A 14 22.96 -9.80 -12.37
C VAL A 14 23.44 -8.72 -11.40
N LEU A 15 24.74 -8.39 -11.44
CA LEU A 15 25.32 -7.34 -10.58
C LEU A 15 24.74 -5.96 -10.89
N VAL A 16 24.55 -5.62 -12.17
CA VAL A 16 23.93 -4.36 -12.58
C VAL A 16 22.45 -4.32 -12.17
N GLY A 17 21.72 -5.42 -12.31
CA GLY A 17 20.34 -5.53 -11.82
C GLY A 17 20.26 -5.34 -10.31
N PHE A 18 21.19 -5.92 -9.55
CA PHE A 18 21.24 -5.76 -8.09
C PHE A 18 21.63 -4.34 -7.67
N ALA A 19 22.56 -3.72 -8.37
CA ALA A 19 22.96 -2.32 -8.15
C ALA A 19 21.85 -1.33 -8.55
N ALA A 20 20.95 -1.70 -9.45
CA ALA A 20 19.79 -0.91 -9.85
C ALA A 20 18.60 -1.01 -8.88
N LEU A 21 18.56 -2.01 -7.99
CA LEU A 21 17.50 -2.17 -6.98
C LEU A 21 17.21 -0.90 -6.15
N PRO A 22 18.20 -0.16 -5.62
CA PRO A 22 17.93 1.08 -4.89
C PRO A 22 17.39 2.24 -5.75
N PHE A 23 17.55 2.16 -7.08
CA PHE A 23 17.05 3.16 -8.04
C PHE A 23 15.73 2.73 -8.69
N LEU A 24 15.27 1.50 -8.46
CA LEU A 24 13.90 1.12 -8.75
C LEU A 24 13.03 1.87 -7.76
N THR A 25 12.36 2.92 -8.27
CA THR A 25 11.24 3.53 -7.57
C THR A 25 10.27 2.40 -7.26
N VAL A 26 10.12 2.07 -5.98
CA VAL A 26 9.08 1.16 -5.52
C VAL A 26 7.79 1.72 -6.13
N ALA A 27 7.19 0.99 -7.07
CA ALA A 27 5.84 1.30 -7.52
C ALA A 27 4.98 1.05 -6.28
N ASP A 28 4.75 2.15 -5.58
CA ASP A 28 4.52 2.13 -4.16
C ASP A 28 3.05 1.78 -3.93
N ALA A 29 2.77 0.47 -3.87
CA ALA A 29 1.48 -0.03 -3.39
C ALA A 29 1.30 0.21 -1.87
N THR A 30 2.26 0.90 -1.21
CA THR A 30 2.37 1.00 0.24
C THR A 30 2.71 2.41 0.78
N THR A 31 2.80 3.45 -0.05
CA THR A 31 3.01 4.86 0.39
C THR A 31 1.82 5.46 1.15
N GLY A 32 0.85 4.66 1.56
CA GLY A 32 -0.23 5.11 2.45
C GLY A 32 0.16 5.23 3.92
N THR A 33 1.33 4.74 4.36
CA THR A 33 1.58 4.52 5.81
C THR A 33 2.76 5.26 6.43
N LEU A 34 3.64 5.89 5.64
CA LEU A 34 4.82 6.60 6.14
C LEU A 34 4.59 8.09 6.48
N TYR A 35 3.41 8.64 6.18
CA TYR A 35 3.07 10.04 6.46
C TYR A 35 1.75 10.18 7.23
N GLY A 36 1.65 9.51 8.39
CA GLY A 36 0.47 9.60 9.24
C GLY A 36 -0.83 9.19 8.53
N PRO A 37 -2.00 9.29 9.17
CA PRO A 37 -3.25 9.15 8.45
C PRO A 37 -3.27 10.27 7.40
N ALA A 38 -3.30 9.89 6.11
CA ALA A 38 -3.53 10.81 5.01
C ALA A 38 -4.66 11.74 5.44
N ARG A 39 -4.32 13.01 5.72
CA ARG A 39 -5.35 13.96 6.16
C ARG A 39 -6.33 14.05 5.01
N PRO A 40 -7.58 13.65 5.22
CA PRO A 40 -8.49 13.52 4.12
C PRO A 40 -8.71 14.89 3.47
N GLN A 41 -8.54 14.94 2.15
CA GLN A 41 -8.73 16.15 1.38
C GLN A 41 -10.22 16.47 1.30
N GLY A 42 -10.72 17.19 2.29
CA GLY A 42 -12.10 17.68 2.33
C GLY A 42 -13.13 16.59 2.68
N TYR A 43 -14.12 16.98 3.50
CA TYR A 43 -15.27 16.13 3.77
C TYR A 43 -16.15 16.11 2.52
N GLN A 44 -16.33 14.95 1.87
CA GLN A 44 -17.24 14.84 0.73
C GLN A 44 -18.68 14.79 1.24
N THR A 45 -18.97 13.90 2.21
CA THR A 45 -20.26 13.81 2.91
C THR A 45 -20.09 13.18 4.30
N CYS A 46 -20.95 13.56 5.26
CA CYS A 46 -21.10 12.85 6.53
C CYS A 46 -22.54 12.36 6.66
N PHE A 47 -22.72 11.13 7.12
CA PHE A 47 -24.03 10.54 7.36
C PHE A 47 -24.03 9.71 8.65
N MET A 48 -25.23 9.37 9.12
CA MET A 48 -25.40 8.48 10.27
C MET A 48 -25.51 7.05 9.78
N GLU A 49 -24.47 6.25 10.00
CA GLU A 49 -24.47 4.83 9.69
C GLU A 49 -25.15 4.05 10.81
N ARG A 50 -26.01 3.10 10.46
CA ARG A 50 -26.60 2.13 11.40
C ARG A 50 -26.05 0.74 11.06
N ARG A 51 -25.30 0.13 11.98
CA ARG A 51 -24.70 -1.19 11.78
C ARG A 51 -24.95 -2.11 12.97
N ALA A 52 -25.10 -3.39 12.70
CA ALA A 52 -25.08 -4.42 13.73
C ALA A 52 -23.62 -4.75 14.07
N VAL A 53 -23.22 -4.48 15.30
CA VAL A 53 -21.91 -4.85 15.84
C VAL A 53 -22.09 -6.06 16.74
N PHE A 54 -21.33 -7.12 16.48
CA PHE A 54 -21.35 -8.34 17.28
C PHE A 54 -20.17 -8.32 18.24
N THR A 55 -20.39 -7.74 19.43
CA THR A 55 -19.46 -7.86 20.56
C THR A 55 -19.97 -8.98 21.47
N ASP A 56 -19.13 -9.96 21.77
CA ASP A 56 -19.42 -11.03 22.73
C ASP A 56 -20.66 -11.87 22.38
N GLY A 57 -20.85 -12.17 21.08
CA GLY A 57 -21.88 -13.10 20.61
C GLY A 57 -23.30 -12.55 20.56
N THR A 58 -23.53 -11.28 20.91
CA THR A 58 -24.84 -10.62 20.78
C THR A 58 -24.80 -9.46 19.78
N PRO A 59 -25.73 -9.40 18.79
CA PRO A 59 -25.81 -8.26 17.90
C PRO A 59 -26.33 -7.03 18.64
N ARG A 60 -25.58 -5.93 18.58
CA ARG A 60 -26.03 -4.61 19.03
C ARG A 60 -26.15 -3.68 17.84
N MET A 61 -27.29 -3.01 17.72
CA MET A 61 -27.47 -1.95 16.72
C MET A 61 -26.78 -0.68 17.20
N VAL A 62 -25.72 -0.27 16.50
CA VAL A 62 -24.97 0.95 16.78
C VAL A 62 -25.27 1.97 15.70
N ARG A 63 -25.47 3.22 16.13
CA ARG A 63 -25.62 4.37 15.24
C ARG A 63 -24.42 5.28 15.42
N GLU A 64 -23.61 5.43 14.38
CA GLU A 64 -22.35 6.16 14.43
C GLU A 64 -22.25 7.16 13.28
N ARG A 65 -21.63 8.32 13.52
CA ARG A 65 -21.41 9.31 12.46
C ARG A 65 -20.21 8.85 11.63
N ARG A 66 -20.44 8.57 10.35
CA ARG A 66 -19.37 8.27 9.39
C ARG A 66 -19.20 9.46 8.45
N CYS A 67 -17.96 9.87 8.24
CA CYS A 67 -17.61 10.84 7.22
C CYS A 67 -16.78 10.13 6.15
N VAL A 68 -17.18 10.29 4.89
CA VAL A 68 -16.45 9.75 3.74
C VAL A 68 -15.63 10.89 3.15
N PHE A 69 -14.38 10.58 2.85
CA PHE A 69 -13.41 11.49 2.31
C PHE A 69 -13.27 11.22 0.82
N ALA A 70 -13.15 12.27 0.01
CA ALA A 70 -12.87 12.11 -1.40
C ALA A 70 -11.42 11.59 -1.56
N GLU A 71 -11.24 10.57 -2.39
CA GLU A 71 -9.93 10.03 -2.79
C GLU A 71 -9.20 10.97 -3.76
#